data_AF-A0A7Y6M1S8-F1
#
_entry.id   AF-A0A7Y6M1S8-F1
#
_cell.length_a   1.000
_cell.length_b   1.000
_cell.length_c   1.000
_cell.angle_alpha   90.00
_cell.angle_beta   90.00
_cell.angle_gamma   90.00
#
_symmetry.space_group_name_H-M   'P 1'
#
loop_
_entity.id
_entity.type
_entity.pdbx_description
1 polymer ?
#
loop_
_entity_poly.entity_id
_entity_poly.type
_entity_poly.pdbx_seq_one_letter_code
_entity_poly.pdbx_strand_id
1 'polypeptide(L)'
;MYVRFQSPTPNARGVHPGIFGLVNGLAKQGRLSPEQERFKTESHAWFHANLIDPSTVDPHIYDRDHNPGATAWFKTSADHLLERLTGYLEILAAHDVACVRIETAEPGKVIYEDAHQVIVVPDSTGYASASP
;
A
#
# COMPACT_ATOMS: atom_id res chain seq x y z
N MET A 1 3.25 16.13 -2.27
CA MET A 1 2.77 15.16 -3.26
C MET A 1 2.96 13.78 -2.66
N TYR A 2 1.93 12.94 -2.78
CA TYR A 2 1.90 11.59 -2.23
C TYR A 2 1.57 10.60 -3.33
N VAL A 3 2.04 9.37 -3.18
CA VAL A 3 1.85 8.29 -4.14
C VAL A 3 1.46 7.00 -3.45
N ARG A 4 0.51 6.27 -4.04
CA ARG A 4 0.09 4.95 -3.60
C ARG A 4 -0.06 4.01 -4.78
N PHE A 5 0.39 2.77 -4.59
CA PHE A 5 0.21 1.67 -5.53
C PHE A 5 -0.83 0.73 -4.97
N GLN A 6 -1.95 0.56 -5.68
CA GLN A 6 -3.10 -0.18 -5.15
C GLN A 6 -3.89 -0.91 -6.24
N SER A 7 -4.77 -1.82 -5.82
CA SER A 7 -5.79 -2.41 -6.70
C SER A 7 -6.70 -1.32 -7.29
N PRO A 8 -7.06 -1.38 -8.58
CA PRO A 8 -8.08 -0.51 -9.15
C PRO A 8 -9.48 -0.81 -8.58
N THR A 9 -9.71 -2.02 -8.06
CA THR A 9 -10.99 -2.42 -7.47
C THR A 9 -10.89 -2.62 -5.96
N PRO A 10 -11.90 -2.20 -5.18
CA PRO A 10 -11.92 -2.46 -3.75
C PRO A 10 -12.13 -3.96 -3.47
N ASN A 11 -11.64 -4.42 -2.33
CA ASN A 11 -11.96 -5.75 -1.80
C ASN A 11 -13.36 -5.76 -1.16
N ALA A 12 -13.79 -6.91 -0.63
CA ALA A 12 -15.09 -7.06 0.05
C ALA A 12 -15.31 -6.13 1.25
N ARG A 13 -14.26 -5.47 1.75
CA ARG A 13 -14.32 -4.49 2.85
C ARG A 13 -14.35 -3.04 2.33
N GLY A 14 -14.49 -2.82 1.03
CA GLY A 14 -14.48 -1.50 0.41
C GLY A 14 -13.09 -0.85 0.31
N VAL A 15 -12.02 -1.58 0.63
CA VAL A 15 -10.65 -1.03 0.66
C VAL A 15 -9.90 -1.46 -0.59
N HIS A 16 -9.19 -0.54 -1.23
CA HIS A 16 -8.25 -0.84 -2.31
C HIS A 16 -6.94 -1.37 -1.70
N PRO A 17 -6.64 -2.68 -1.82
CA PRO A 17 -5.42 -3.24 -1.23
C PRO A 17 -4.18 -2.58 -1.86
N GLY A 18 -3.23 -2.20 -1.01
CA GLY A 18 -1.95 -1.68 -1.47
C GLY A 18 -1.07 -2.79 -2.07
N ILE A 19 0.00 -2.40 -2.75
CA ILE A 19 0.94 -3.28 -3.44
C ILE A 19 1.43 -4.47 -2.59
N PHE A 20 1.80 -4.26 -1.32
CA PHE A 20 2.20 -5.35 -0.42
C PHE A 20 1.04 -6.32 -0.15
N GLY A 21 -0.17 -5.81 0.03
CA GLY A 21 -1.37 -6.62 0.24
C GLY A 21 -1.70 -7.50 -0.98
N LEU A 22 -1.51 -6.97 -2.18
CA LEU A 22 -1.70 -7.73 -3.43
C LEU A 22 -0.71 -8.89 -3.55
N VAL A 23 0.59 -8.64 -3.34
CA VAL A 23 1.62 -9.69 -3.40
C VAL A 23 1.46 -10.70 -2.27
N ASN A 24 1.07 -10.26 -1.06
CA ASN A 24 0.72 -11.17 0.03
C ASN A 24 -0.49 -12.06 -0.30
N GLY A 25 -1.45 -11.54 -1.06
CA GLY A 25 -2.58 -12.32 -1.58
C GLY A 25 -2.12 -13.47 -2.47
N LEU A 26 -1.19 -13.21 -3.40
CA LEU A 26 -0.58 -14.23 -4.26
C LEU A 26 0.19 -15.28 -3.45
N ALA A 27 1.01 -14.83 -2.49
CA ALA A 27 1.77 -15.71 -1.61
C ALA A 27 0.86 -16.65 -0.82
N LYS A 28 -0.21 -16.11 -0.22
CA LYS A 28 -1.19 -16.88 0.53
C LYS A 28 -1.91 -17.93 -0.33
N GLN A 29 -2.06 -17.66 -1.63
CA GLN A 29 -2.65 -18.59 -2.60
C GLN A 29 -1.63 -19.60 -3.14
N GLY A 30 -0.36 -19.56 -2.72
CA GLY A 30 0.70 -20.43 -3.23
C GLY A 30 1.05 -20.18 -4.69
N ARG A 31 0.78 -18.97 -5.20
CA ARG A 31 0.98 -18.63 -6.63
C ARG A 31 2.37 -18.13 -6.93
N LEU A 32 3.13 -17.65 -5.95
CA LEU A 32 4.47 -17.12 -6.18
C LEU A 32 5.46 -18.23 -6.52
N SER A 33 6.36 -17.97 -7.47
CA SER A 33 7.51 -18.84 -7.71
C SER A 33 8.48 -18.79 -6.52
N PRO A 34 9.41 -19.76 -6.38
CA PRO A 34 10.43 -19.73 -5.32
C PRO A 34 11.26 -18.44 -5.31
N GLU A 35 11.59 -17.91 -6.49
CA GLU A 35 12.34 -16.66 -6.64
C GLU A 35 11.51 -15.46 -6.18
N GLN A 36 10.21 -15.44 -6.49
CA GLN A 36 9.31 -14.38 -6.07
C GLN A 36 9.06 -14.40 -4.55
N GLU A 37 8.95 -15.58 -3.93
CA GLU A 37 8.88 -15.71 -2.46
C GLU A 37 10.15 -15.22 -1.78
N ARG A 38 11.32 -15.54 -2.36
CA ARG A 38 12.60 -15.05 -1.88
C ARG A 38 12.68 -13.53 -1.97
N PHE A 39 12.36 -12.96 -3.13
CA PHE A 39 12.31 -11.51 -3.32
C PHE A 39 11.38 -10.84 -2.32
N LYS A 40 10.15 -11.37 -2.15
CA LYS A 40 9.17 -10.85 -1.19
C LYS A 40 9.73 -10.84 0.23
N THR A 41 10.37 -11.93 0.65
CA THR A 41 10.91 -12.09 2.01
C THR A 41 12.06 -11.12 2.26
N GLU A 42 13.05 -11.07 1.36
CA GLU A 42 14.17 -10.12 1.42
C GLU A 42 13.67 -8.66 1.36
N SER A 43 12.60 -8.43 0.59
CA SER A 43 12.01 -7.12 0.46
C SER A 43 11.28 -6.66 1.71
N HIS A 44 10.44 -7.50 2.32
CA HIS A 44 9.79 -7.20 3.59
C HIS A 44 10.77 -6.98 4.72
N ALA A 45 11.83 -7.79 4.82
CA ALA A 45 12.84 -7.63 5.88
C ALA A 45 13.50 -6.25 5.81
N TRP A 46 13.85 -5.79 4.60
CA TRP A 46 14.43 -4.47 4.43
C TRP A 46 13.40 -3.34 4.59
N PHE A 47 12.14 -3.51 4.18
CA PHE A 47 11.11 -2.50 4.46
C PHE A 47 10.91 -2.34 5.98
N HIS A 48 10.88 -3.44 6.72
CA HIS A 48 10.82 -3.42 8.18
C HIS A 48 12.00 -2.68 8.82
N ALA A 49 13.19 -2.74 8.20
CA ALA A 49 14.38 -2.05 8.70
C ALA A 49 14.48 -0.57 8.27
N ASN A 50 13.83 -0.16 7.17
CA ASN A 50 14.01 1.15 6.54
C ASN A 50 12.74 2.04 6.55
N LEU A 51 11.58 1.46 6.86
CA LEU A 51 10.31 2.18 6.95
C LEU A 51 9.74 1.97 8.35
N ILE A 52 9.39 3.08 9.01
CA ILE A 52 8.76 3.02 10.33
C ILE A 52 7.43 2.28 10.19
N ASP A 53 7.18 1.31 11.06
CA ASP A 53 5.84 0.75 11.22
C ASP A 53 5.04 1.68 12.13
N PRO A 54 4.03 2.41 11.59
CA PRO A 54 3.25 3.35 12.40
C PRO A 54 2.57 2.67 13.59
N SER A 55 2.24 1.38 13.48
CA SER A 55 1.60 0.61 14.55
C SER A 55 2.49 0.45 15.79
N THR A 56 3.81 0.60 15.63
CA THR A 56 4.78 0.61 16.75
C THR A 56 4.89 1.98 17.43
N VAL A 57 4.45 3.05 16.75
CA VAL A 57 4.38 4.40 17.30
C VAL A 57 3.04 4.61 18.01
N ASP A 58 1.95 4.24 17.36
CA ASP A 58 0.60 4.24 17.92
C ASP A 58 -0.19 3.04 17.37
N PRO A 59 -0.60 2.08 18.23
CA PRO A 59 -1.33 0.89 17.79
C PRO A 59 -2.73 1.20 17.23
N HIS A 60 -3.28 2.39 17.47
CA HIS A 60 -4.61 2.77 16.96
C HIS A 60 -4.59 3.33 15.53
N ILE A 61 -3.43 3.56 14.91
CA ILE A 61 -3.34 4.16 13.56
C ILE A 61 -4.14 3.37 12.52
N TYR A 62 -4.11 2.04 12.57
CA TYR A 62 -4.86 1.16 11.66
C TYR A 62 -6.09 0.51 12.31
N ASP A 63 -6.43 0.92 13.53
CA ASP A 63 -7.65 0.48 14.21
C ASP A 63 -8.86 0.99 13.42
N ARG A 64 -9.75 0.06 13.04
CA ARG A 64 -10.88 0.36 12.14
C ARG A 64 -12.02 1.09 12.84
N ASP A 65 -12.12 0.97 14.15
CA ASP A 65 -13.16 1.64 14.94
C ASP A 65 -12.77 3.11 15.15
N HIS A 66 -11.47 3.41 15.19
CA HIS A 66 -10.93 4.77 15.33
C HIS A 66 -10.66 5.44 13.98
N ASN A 67 -10.06 4.71 13.03
CA ASN A 67 -9.55 5.21 11.75
C ASN A 67 -10.07 4.34 10.59
N PRO A 68 -11.38 4.37 10.29
CA PRO A 68 -11.98 3.50 9.28
C PRO A 68 -11.37 3.76 7.90
N GLY A 69 -10.84 2.71 7.28
CA GLY A 69 -10.25 2.80 5.94
C GLY A 69 -8.88 3.47 5.89
N ALA A 70 -8.18 3.60 7.03
CA ALA A 70 -6.82 4.13 7.06
C ALA A 70 -5.91 3.44 6.02
N THR A 71 -5.21 4.24 5.23
CA THR A 71 -4.28 3.75 4.19
C THR A 71 -2.94 4.48 4.22
N ALA A 72 -1.87 3.73 3.96
CA ALA A 72 -0.52 4.29 3.82
C ALA A 72 -0.28 4.87 2.43
N TRP A 73 0.34 6.03 2.37
CA TRP A 73 0.82 6.66 1.15
C TRP A 73 2.29 7.00 1.30
N PHE A 74 3.08 6.75 0.27
CA PHE A 74 4.46 7.22 0.25
C PHE A 74 4.49 8.70 -0.11
N LYS A 75 5.47 9.42 0.42
CA LYS A 75 5.88 10.71 -0.14
C LYS A 75 6.60 10.44 -1.46
N THR A 76 6.38 11.28 -2.47
CA THR A 76 7.06 11.11 -3.77
C THR A 76 8.58 11.29 -3.67
N SER A 77 9.08 11.88 -2.58
CA SER A 77 10.51 12.02 -2.28
C SER A 77 11.14 10.79 -1.64
N ALA A 78 10.38 9.72 -1.39
CA ALA A 78 10.88 8.50 -0.77
C ALA A 78 11.53 7.55 -1.81
N ASP A 79 12.45 8.06 -2.62
CA ASP A 79 12.95 7.41 -3.84
C ASP A 79 13.43 5.98 -3.61
N HIS A 80 14.24 5.76 -2.58
CA HIS A 80 14.77 4.43 -2.24
C HIS A 80 13.68 3.41 -1.88
N LEU A 81 12.56 3.85 -1.27
CA LEU A 81 11.41 2.98 -1.01
C LEU A 81 10.65 2.69 -2.30
N LEU A 82 10.43 3.72 -3.12
CA LEU A 82 9.68 3.62 -4.37
C LEU A 82 10.40 2.75 -5.42
N GLU A 83 11.72 2.89 -5.56
CA GLU A 83 12.55 2.07 -6.45
C GLU A 83 12.37 0.58 -6.14
N ARG A 84 12.33 0.23 -4.86
CA ARG A 84 12.18 -1.15 -4.41
C ARG A 84 10.79 -1.74 -4.68
N LEU A 85 9.77 -0.90 -4.93
CA LEU A 85 8.45 -1.36 -5.35
C LEU A 85 8.46 -1.95 -6.77
N THR A 86 9.47 -1.67 -7.59
CA THR A 86 9.58 -2.16 -8.96
C THR A 86 9.46 -3.68 -9.02
N GLY A 87 10.21 -4.41 -8.18
CA GLY A 87 10.12 -5.87 -8.16
C GLY A 87 8.76 -6.41 -7.68
N TYR A 88 8.01 -5.66 -6.85
CA TYR A 88 6.63 -6.02 -6.52
C TYR A 88 5.70 -5.84 -7.72
N LEU A 89 5.87 -4.76 -8.49
CA LEU A 89 5.09 -4.51 -9.70
C LEU A 89 5.36 -5.57 -10.77
N GLU A 90 6.61 -6.00 -10.94
CA GLU A 90 6.99 -7.10 -11.82
C GLU A 90 6.32 -8.41 -11.42
N ILE A 91 6.28 -8.74 -10.12
CA ILE A 91 5.55 -9.90 -9.62
C ILE A 91 4.07 -9.80 -9.97
N LEU A 92 3.43 -8.67 -9.68
CA LEU A 92 1.99 -8.51 -9.96
C LEU A 92 1.68 -8.62 -11.45
N ALA A 93 2.52 -8.02 -12.31
CA ALA A 93 2.38 -8.11 -13.76
C ALA A 93 2.53 -9.54 -14.27
N ALA A 94 3.51 -10.31 -13.76
CA ALA A 94 3.72 -11.71 -14.12
C ALA A 94 2.54 -12.63 -13.72
N HIS A 95 1.66 -12.16 -12.83
CA HIS A 95 0.49 -12.89 -12.33
C HIS A 95 -0.85 -12.32 -12.79
N ASP A 96 -0.83 -11.40 -13.77
CA ASP A 96 -2.01 -10.69 -14.30
C ASP A 96 -2.84 -10.00 -13.19
N VAL A 97 -2.17 -9.51 -12.13
CA VAL A 97 -2.82 -8.77 -11.05
C VAL A 97 -2.66 -7.27 -11.29
N ALA A 98 -3.79 -6.60 -11.52
CA ALA A 98 -3.80 -5.16 -11.74
C ALA A 98 -3.36 -4.36 -10.49
N CYS A 99 -2.47 -3.40 -10.71
CA CYS A 99 -2.01 -2.43 -9.72
C CYS A 99 -1.87 -1.07 -10.40
N VAL A 100 -2.52 -0.04 -9.85
CA VAL A 100 -2.47 1.33 -10.37
C VAL A 100 -1.65 2.22 -9.44
N ARG A 101 -0.93 3.17 -10.05
CA ARG A 101 -0.23 4.25 -9.35
C ARG A 101 -1.18 5.44 -9.26
N ILE A 102 -1.47 5.89 -8.04
CA ILE A 102 -2.28 7.08 -7.76
C ILE A 102 -1.37 8.12 -7.14
N GLU A 103 -1.43 9.35 -7.65
CA GLU A 103 -0.71 10.50 -7.10
C GLU A 103 -1.70 11.60 -6.76
N THR A 104 -1.51 12.24 -5.60
CA THR A 104 -2.33 13.37 -5.17
C THR A 104 -1.57 14.24 -4.17
N ALA A 105 -1.90 15.53 -4.14
CA ALA A 105 -1.48 16.43 -3.07
C ALA A 105 -2.37 16.30 -1.81
N GLU A 106 -3.58 15.77 -1.99
CA GLU A 106 -4.64 15.67 -0.98
C GLU A 106 -5.08 14.20 -0.85
N PRO A 107 -4.33 13.37 -0.10
CA PRO A 107 -4.62 11.95 0.07
C PRO A 107 -5.75 11.68 1.07
N GLY A 108 -6.29 12.72 1.70
CA GLY A 108 -7.30 12.68 2.77
C GLY A 108 -6.78 13.25 4.09
N LYS A 109 -7.48 12.98 5.19
CA LYS A 109 -7.07 13.42 6.54
C LYS A 109 -5.85 12.64 7.02
N VAL A 110 -4.71 13.30 7.09
CA VAL A 110 -3.47 12.73 7.64
C VAL A 110 -3.62 12.52 9.15
N ILE A 111 -3.40 11.28 9.60
CA ILE A 111 -3.40 10.87 11.01
C ILE A 111 -2.00 10.49 11.52
N TYR A 112 -1.04 10.32 10.60
CA TYR A 112 0.36 10.05 10.90
C TYR A 112 1.22 10.52 9.74
N GLU A 113 2.41 11.04 10.04
CA GLU A 113 3.40 11.45 9.04
C GLU A 113 4.82 11.22 9.56
N ASP A 114 5.69 10.68 8.70
CA ASP A 114 7.12 10.58 8.92
C ASP A 114 7.92 11.09 7.70
N ALA A 115 9.23 10.85 7.65
CA ALA A 115 10.09 11.30 6.55
C ALA A 115 9.71 10.71 5.17
N HIS A 116 9.01 9.58 5.13
CA HIS A 116 8.82 8.75 3.94
C HIS A 116 7.34 8.49 3.59
N GLN A 117 6.42 8.54 4.56
CA GLN A 117 5.01 8.20 4.36
C GLN A 117 4.05 9.06 5.18
N VAL A 118 2.78 8.99 4.80
CA VAL A 118 1.64 9.45 5.58
C VAL A 118 0.61 8.34 5.69
N ILE A 119 -0.07 8.25 6.83
CA ILE A 119 -1.28 7.44 6.97
C ILE A 119 -2.47 8.37 6.96
N VAL A 120 -3.47 8.03 6.14
CA VAL A 120 -4.62 8.89 5.89
C VAL A 120 -5.92 8.13 6.10
N VAL A 121 -6.89 8.81 6.68
CA VAL A 121 -8.29 8.39 6.66
C VAL A 121 -8.95 9.04 5.42
N PRO A 122 -9.60 8.26 4.54
CA PRO A 122 -10.33 8.82 3.41
C PRO A 122 -11.42 9.78 3.88
N ASP A 123 -11.61 10.89 3.18
CA ASP A 123 -12.73 11.78 3.47
C ASP A 123 -14.06 11.06 3.21
N SER A 124 -15.07 11.36 4.04
CA SER A 124 -16.39 10.71 3.99
C SER A 124 -17.14 10.94 2.68
N THR A 125 -16.66 11.88 1.86
CA THR A 125 -17.05 12.06 0.46
C THR A 125 -16.33 11.03 -0.40
N GLY A 126 -17.03 9.91 -0.62
CA GLY A 126 -16.53 8.77 -1.37
C GLY A 126 -16.00 9.11 -2.76
N TYR A 127 -15.28 8.14 -3.31
CA TYR A 127 -15.20 7.92 -4.75
C TYR A 127 -16.64 7.85 -5.29
N ALA A 128 -17.22 9.01 -5.62
CA ALA A 128 -18.39 9.09 -6.45
C ALA A 128 -17.95 8.55 -7.82
N SER A 129 -18.35 7.30 -8.05
CA SER A 129 -18.75 6.75 -9.34
C SER A 129 -18.10 7.42 -10.56
N ALA A 130 -16.90 6.99 -10.92
CA ALA A 130 -16.58 6.93 -12.34
C ALA A 130 -17.32 5.72 -12.90
N SER A 131 -18.51 5.97 -13.44
CA SER A 131 -19.21 5.07 -14.36
C SER A 131 -19.50 5.86 -15.65
N PRO A 132 -19.49 5.16 -16.80
CA PRO A 132 -19.12 5.71 -18.11
C PRO A 132 -20.07 6.77 -18.68
#